data_AF-A0A920NXD0-F1
#
_entry.id   AF-A0A920NXD0-F1
#
_cell.length_a   1.000
_cell.length_b   1.000
_cell.length_c   1.000
_cell.angle_alpha   90.00
_cell.angle_beta   90.00
_cell.angle_gamma   90.00
#
_symmetry.space_group_name_H-M   'P 1'
#
loop_
_entity.id
_entity.type
_entity.pdbx_description
1 polymer ?
#
loop_
_entity_poly.entity_id
_entity_poly.type
_entity_poly.pdbx_seq_one_letter_code
_entity_poly.pdbx_strand_id
1 'polypeptide(L)'
;MIKFINNFYFKALLFLFAGVLAFISSLNVYISEKLPEAQEIREIELQVPLKVFTADGKLIGEFGEKRRSALKFEDIPPYFVEAVLAAEDENFLAIQGLVTLD
;
A
#
# COMPACT_ATOMS: atom_id res chain seq x y z
N MET A 1 -1.58 -26.46 -51.39
CA MET A 1 -2.56 -26.56 -50.29
C MET A 1 -1.90 -26.53 -48.91
N ILE A 2 -0.91 -27.40 -48.62
CA ILE A 2 -0.23 -27.49 -47.31
C ILE A 2 0.44 -26.16 -46.87
N LYS A 3 1.13 -25.45 -47.78
CA LYS A 3 1.75 -24.14 -47.47
C LYS A 3 0.72 -23.05 -47.11
N PHE A 4 -0.49 -23.13 -47.66
CA PHE A 4 -1.55 -22.17 -47.38
C PHE A 4 -2.16 -22.40 -45.99
N ILE A 5 -2.41 -23.66 -45.65
CA ILE A 5 -2.83 -24.09 -44.32
C ILE A 5 -1.80 -23.66 -43.26
N ASN A 6 -0.50 -23.87 -43.51
CA ASN A 6 0.54 -23.55 -42.53
C ASN A 6 0.68 -22.02 -42.31
N ASN A 7 0.50 -21.22 -43.36
CA ASN A 7 0.51 -19.76 -43.27
C ASN A 7 -0.71 -19.22 -42.51
N PHE A 8 -1.87 -19.89 -42.60
CA PHE A 8 -3.06 -19.54 -41.85
C PHE A 8 -2.86 -19.78 -40.34
N TYR A 9 -2.38 -20.96 -39.95
CA TYR A 9 -2.09 -21.25 -38.54
C TYR A 9 -0.99 -20.35 -37.95
N PHE A 10 0.04 -20.04 -38.74
CA PHE A 10 1.10 -19.11 -38.31
C PHE A 10 0.56 -17.70 -38.03
N LYS A 11 -0.29 -17.18 -38.92
CA LYS A 11 -0.94 -15.87 -38.71
C LYS A 11 -1.91 -15.88 -37.53
N ALA A 12 -2.65 -16.95 -37.33
CA ALA A 12 -3.55 -17.11 -36.18
C ALA A 12 -2.75 -17.12 -34.86
N LEU A 13 -1.62 -17.82 -34.82
CA LEU A 13 -0.71 -17.83 -33.66
C LEU A 13 -0.15 -16.44 -33.37
N LEU A 14 0.27 -15.71 -34.41
CA LEU A 14 0.81 -14.36 -34.28
C LEU A 14 -0.26 -13.37 -33.77
N PHE A 15 -1.51 -13.51 -34.21
CA PHE A 15 -2.64 -12.73 -33.72
C PHE A 15 -2.95 -13.03 -32.24
N LEU A 16 -2.94 -14.30 -31.85
CA LEU A 16 -3.13 -14.72 -30.46
C LEU A 16 -2.05 -14.12 -29.57
N PHE A 17 -0.78 -14.21 -29.99
CA PHE A 17 0.35 -13.66 -29.25
C PHE A 17 0.26 -12.15 -29.09
N ALA A 18 -0.08 -11.43 -30.16
CA ALA A 18 -0.33 -9.99 -30.10
C ALA A 18 -1.49 -9.64 -29.16
N GLY A 19 -2.56 -10.43 -29.16
CA GLY A 19 -3.68 -10.27 -28.24
C GLY A 19 -3.28 -10.45 -26.77
N VAL A 20 -2.45 -11.44 -26.45
CA VAL A 20 -1.93 -11.65 -25.08
C VAL A 20 -1.07 -10.48 -24.64
N LEU A 21 -0.17 -10.00 -25.50
CA LEU A 21 0.66 -8.83 -25.20
C LEU A 21 -0.19 -7.58 -24.94
N ALA A 22 -1.18 -7.32 -25.81
CA ALA A 22 -2.09 -6.20 -25.65
C ALA A 22 -2.89 -6.28 -24.34
N PHE A 23 -3.32 -7.49 -23.95
CA PHE A 23 -4.02 -7.73 -22.69
C PHE A 23 -3.11 -7.48 -21.46
N ILE A 24 -1.87 -7.96 -21.49
CA ILE A 24 -0.92 -7.70 -20.40
C ILE A 24 -0.62 -6.20 -20.29
N SER A 25 -0.37 -5.53 -21.41
CA SER A 25 -0.12 -4.09 -21.43
C SER A 25 -1.32 -3.28 -20.90
N SER A 26 -2.55 -3.65 -21.25
CA SER A 26 -3.74 -2.94 -20.75
C SER A 26 -3.93 -3.12 -19.24
N LEU A 27 -3.64 -4.31 -18.70
CA LEU A 27 -3.66 -4.53 -17.24
C LEU A 27 -2.62 -3.68 -16.52
N ASN A 28 -1.42 -3.54 -17.07
CA ASN A 28 -0.37 -2.70 -16.47
C ASN A 28 -0.81 -1.24 -16.38
N VAL A 29 -1.35 -0.67 -17.46
CA VAL A 29 -1.85 0.72 -17.47
C VAL A 29 -3.01 0.90 -16.49
N TYR A 30 -3.95 -0.05 -16.45
CA TYR A 30 -5.09 -0.01 -15.54
C TYR A 30 -4.68 -0.04 -14.07
N ILE A 31 -3.65 -0.82 -13.72
CA ILE A 31 -3.14 -0.89 -12.35
C ILE A 31 -2.35 0.38 -12.01
N SER A 32 -1.50 0.87 -12.93
CA SER A 32 -0.67 2.05 -12.66
C SER A 32 -1.48 3.32 -12.39
N GLU A 33 -2.62 3.50 -13.05
CA GLU A 33 -3.50 4.67 -12.80
C GLU A 33 -4.18 4.63 -11.43
N LYS A 34 -4.27 3.46 -10.80
CA LYS A 34 -4.93 3.28 -9.50
C LYS A 34 -3.96 3.33 -8.32
N LEU A 35 -2.68 3.22 -8.59
CA LEU A 35 -1.66 3.29 -7.56
C LEU A 35 -1.31 4.77 -7.35
N PRO A 36 -1.43 5.28 -6.11
CA PRO A 36 -0.99 6.64 -5.82
C PRO A 36 0.51 6.76 -6.10
N GLU A 37 0.96 7.97 -6.45
CA GLU A 37 2.38 8.19 -6.68
C GLU A 37 3.18 7.91 -5.40
N ALA A 38 4.39 7.39 -5.55
CA ALA A 38 5.23 7.02 -4.39
C ALA A 38 5.49 8.20 -3.43
N GLN A 39 5.43 9.42 -3.96
CA GLN A 39 5.54 10.67 -3.22
C GLN A 39 4.31 10.93 -2.33
N GLU A 40 3.10 10.64 -2.82
CA GLU A 40 1.86 10.79 -2.05
C GLU A 40 1.81 9.84 -0.84
N ILE A 41 2.40 8.65 -0.96
CA ILE A 41 2.47 7.67 0.15
C ILE A 41 3.43 8.14 1.25
N ARG A 42 4.46 8.93 0.90
CA ARG A 42 5.45 9.42 1.87
C ARG A 42 4.94 10.58 2.71
N GLU A 43 4.03 11.37 2.15
CA GLU A 43 3.50 12.60 2.76
C GLU A 43 2.03 12.44 3.17
N ILE A 44 1.69 11.32 3.83
CA ILE A 44 0.34 11.13 4.36
C ILE A 44 0.18 11.99 5.63
N GLU A 45 -0.55 13.10 5.50
CA GLU A 45 -1.03 13.84 6.66
C GLU A 45 -2.12 13.03 7.38
N LEU A 46 -1.76 12.50 8.55
CA LEU A 46 -2.71 11.80 9.40
C LEU A 46 -3.72 12.80 9.96
N GLN A 47 -4.96 12.73 9.48
CA GLN A 47 -6.05 13.55 10.03
C GLN A 47 -6.19 13.33 11.55
N VAL A 48 -6.08 14.43 12.31
CA VAL A 48 -6.31 14.48 13.76
C VAL A 48 -7.62 15.26 13.97
N PRO A 49 -8.57 14.75 14.77
CA PRO A 49 -9.82 15.44 15.05
C PRO A 49 -9.56 16.76 15.78
N LEU A 50 -10.38 17.77 15.48
CA LEU A 50 -10.41 19.03 16.20
C LEU A 50 -10.92 18.77 17.62
N LYS A 51 -10.17 19.23 18.62
CA LYS A 51 -10.56 19.12 20.03
C LYS A 51 -10.91 20.50 20.58
N VAL A 52 -12.08 20.61 21.21
CA VAL A 52 -12.54 21.85 21.84
C VAL A 52 -12.42 21.71 23.35
N PHE A 53 -11.75 22.68 23.99
CA PHE A 53 -11.53 22.70 25.43
C PHE A 53 -12.23 23.90 26.07
N THR A 54 -12.63 23.77 27.32
CA THR A 54 -13.03 24.90 28.17
C THR A 54 -11.82 25.76 28.56
N ALA A 55 -12.08 26.94 29.12
CA ALA A 55 -11.03 27.80 29.68
C ALA A 55 -10.24 27.15 30.83
N ASP A 56 -10.85 26.22 31.58
CA ASP A 56 -10.18 25.38 32.59
C ASP A 56 -9.51 24.13 32.02
N GLY A 57 -9.43 23.98 30.69
CA GLY A 57 -8.69 22.91 30.01
C GLY A 57 -9.42 21.57 29.91
N LYS A 58 -10.73 21.51 30.17
CA LYS A 58 -11.52 20.27 30.02
C LYS A 58 -11.98 20.09 28.59
N LEU A 59 -11.80 18.89 28.05
CA LEU A 59 -12.30 18.51 26.73
C LEU A 59 -13.83 18.49 26.71
N ILE A 60 -14.45 19.28 25.84
CA ILE A 60 -15.91 19.39 25.70
C ILE A 60 -16.44 18.87 24.37
N GLY A 61 -15.56 18.55 23.42
CA GLY A 61 -15.95 17.93 22.16
C GLY A 61 -14.75 17.58 21.29
N GLU A 62 -14.93 16.54 20.49
CA GLU A 62 -13.99 16.15 19.42
C GLU A 62 -14.78 16.06 18.11
N PHE A 63 -14.25 16.68 17.06
CA PHE A 63 -14.88 16.75 15.73
C PHE A 63 -13.89 16.26 14.67
N GLY A 64 -14.23 15.17 14.00
CA GLY A 64 -13.44 14.59 12.92
C GLY A 64 -13.91 13.16 12.61
N GLU A 65 -13.69 12.69 11.38
CA GLU A 65 -14.12 11.35 10.95
C GLU A 65 -13.40 10.24 11.71
N LYS A 66 -12.13 10.49 12.06
CA LYS A 66 -11.27 9.51 12.73
C LYS A 66 -11.00 9.95 14.16
N ARG A 67 -11.16 9.01 15.09
CA ARG A 67 -10.72 9.16 16.48
C ARG A 67 -9.24 8.85 16.59
N ARG A 68 -8.40 9.84 16.31
CA ARG A 68 -6.93 9.74 16.42
C ARG A 68 -6.41 10.75 17.44
N SER A 69 -5.36 10.38 18.17
CA SER A 69 -4.56 11.35 18.93
C SER A 69 -3.12 11.21 18.48
N ALA A 70 -2.46 12.33 18.17
CA ALA A 70 -1.05 12.34 17.86
C ALA A 70 -0.26 12.13 19.15
N LEU A 71 0.68 11.18 19.12
CA LEU A 71 1.55 10.83 20.23
C LEU A 71 2.96 10.68 19.68
N LYS A 72 3.98 11.14 20.41
CA LYS A 72 5.37 10.87 20.00
C LYS A 72 5.69 9.41 20.31
N PHE A 73 6.57 8.82 19.52
CA PHE A 73 6.98 7.42 19.73
C PHE A 73 7.53 7.18 21.14
N GLU A 74 8.27 8.15 21.68
CA GLU A 74 8.86 8.12 23.03
C GLU A 74 7.82 8.09 24.17
N ASP A 75 6.60 8.58 23.91
CA ASP A 75 5.53 8.60 24.91
C ASP A 75 4.77 7.25 24.94
N ILE A 76 5.07 6.32 24.01
CA ILE A 76 4.43 5.01 23.95
C ILE A 76 5.09 4.09 24.98
N PRO A 77 4.31 3.41 25.85
CA PRO A 77 4.89 2.48 26.81
C PRO A 77 5.67 1.34 26.12
N PRO A 78 6.89 0.99 26.55
CA PRO A 78 7.71 -0.03 25.89
C PRO A 78 7.01 -1.38 25.75
N TYR A 79 6.28 -1.81 26.79
CA TYR A 79 5.52 -3.06 26.76
C TYR A 79 4.44 -3.09 25.69
N PHE A 80 3.87 -1.93 25.33
CA PHE A 80 2.84 -1.84 24.29
C PHE A 80 3.47 -1.98 22.91
N VAL A 81 4.65 -1.38 22.70
CA VAL A 81 5.43 -1.56 21.48
C VAL A 81 5.78 -3.03 21.30
N GLU A 82 6.35 -3.67 22.32
CA GLU A 82 6.69 -5.10 22.30
C GLU A 82 5.47 -5.99 22.02
N ALA A 83 4.32 -5.70 22.64
CA ALA A 83 3.09 -6.46 22.42
C ALA A 83 2.58 -6.37 20.98
N VAL A 84 2.63 -5.18 20.36
CA VAL A 84 2.24 -4.99 18.96
C VAL A 84 3.22 -5.70 18.03
N LEU A 85 4.52 -5.59 18.30
CA LEU A 85 5.55 -6.29 17.53
C LEU A 85 5.37 -7.80 17.60
N ALA A 86 5.17 -8.36 18.78
CA ALA A 86 4.92 -9.80 18.94
C ALA A 86 3.64 -10.28 18.23
N ALA A 87 2.65 -9.39 18.04
CA ALA A 87 1.39 -9.73 17.37
C ALA A 87 1.45 -9.61 15.83
N GLU A 88 2.19 -8.62 15.31
CA GLU A 88 2.24 -8.32 13.87
C GLU A 88 3.51 -8.84 13.20
N ASP A 89 4.68 -8.47 13.74
CA ASP A 89 6.01 -8.86 13.24
C ASP A 89 7.08 -8.66 14.33
N GLU A 90 7.50 -9.76 14.93
CA GLU A 90 8.51 -9.77 16.00
C GLU A 90 9.89 -9.29 15.51
N ASN A 91 10.15 -9.36 14.20
CA ASN A 91 11.41 -8.99 13.58
C ASN A 91 11.37 -7.58 12.97
N PHE A 92 10.28 -6.84 13.09
CA PHE A 92 10.12 -5.51 12.47
C PHE A 92 11.27 -4.55 12.82
N LEU A 93 11.75 -4.58 14.07
CA LEU A 93 12.89 -3.75 14.52
C LEU A 93 14.25 -4.30 14.09
N ALA A 94 14.35 -5.61 13.84
CA ALA A 94 15.56 -6.26 13.34
C ALA A 94 15.72 -6.04 11.83
N ILE A 95 14.62 -5.92 11.09
CA ILE A 95 14.58 -5.70 9.64
C ILE A 95 14.74 -4.19 9.34
N GLN A 96 15.83 -3.60 9.81
CA GLN A 96 16.38 -2.38 9.21
C GLN A 96 17.54 -2.75 8.28
N GLY A 97 17.22 -3.56 7.26
CA GLY A 97 18.09 -3.84 6.10
C GLY A 97 18.76 -5.21 6.11
N LEU A 98 18.12 -6.20 5.47
CA LEU A 98 18.69 -7.47 4.97
C LEU A 98 19.62 -8.27 5.91
N VAL A 99 19.10 -9.32 6.55
CA VAL A 99 19.81 -10.61 6.67
C VAL A 99 18.78 -11.74 6.59
N THR A 100 18.55 -12.27 5.39
CA THR A 100 18.12 -13.66 5.24
C THR A 100 19.38 -14.50 5.10
N LEU A 101 19.73 -15.24 6.15
CA LEU A 101 20.37 -16.55 6.03
C LEU A 101 19.83 -17.42 7.17
N ASP A 102 18.63 -17.95 6.95
CA ASP A 102 18.25 -19.32 7.34
C ASP A 102 17.21 -19.83 6.33
#